data_AF-A0A9P5SQZ3-F1
#
_entry.id   AF-A0A9P5SQZ3-F1
#
_cell.length_a   1.000
_cell.length_b   1.000
_cell.length_c   1.000
_cell.angle_alpha   90.00
_cell.angle_beta   90.00
_cell.angle_gamma   90.00
#
_symmetry.space_group_name_H-M   'P 1'
#
loop_
_entity.id
_entity.type
_entity.pdbx_description
1 polymer ?
#
loop_
_entity_poly.entity_id
_entity_poly.type
_entity_poly.pdbx_seq_one_letter_code
_entity_poly.pdbx_strand_id
1 'polypeptide(L)'
;YRERYWKKEYFEAVKILKEVCQPHGLTLIQVAFDWLQFHSKLQAARGDGVILGASSLSHITQSLDALKNSKPLPHDVLKAAEQCWELTHESAPSYFRTKDQMMGAR
;
A
#
# COMPACT_ATOMS: atom_id res chain seq x y z
N TYR A 1 14.65 -5.79 -2.51
CA TYR A 1 13.35 -5.43 -1.88
C TYR A 1 13.50 -5.09 -0.41
N ARG A 2 14.26 -5.86 0.38
CA ARG A 2 14.53 -5.56 1.79
C ARG A 2 15.02 -4.13 2.05
N GLU A 3 16.03 -3.65 1.31
CA GLU A 3 16.55 -2.28 1.47
C GLU A 3 15.50 -1.17 1.35
N ARG A 4 14.43 -1.41 0.58
CA ARG A 4 13.37 -0.41 0.35
C ARG A 4 12.37 -0.34 1.49
N TYR A 5 11.94 -1.49 2.02
CA TYR A 5 10.77 -1.58 2.89
C TYR A 5 11.02 -2.25 4.24
N TRP A 6 12.20 -2.85 4.45
CA TRP A 6 12.58 -3.48 5.72
C TRP A 6 13.16 -2.43 6.66
N LYS A 7 12.32 -1.51 7.12
CA LYS A 7 12.69 -0.44 8.05
C LYS A 7 11.74 -0.42 9.24
N LYS A 8 12.25 0.06 10.39
CA LYS A 8 11.53 0.03 11.68
C LYS A 8 10.18 0.73 11.58
N GLU A 9 10.14 1.86 10.89
CA GLU A 9 8.99 2.73 10.70
C GLU A 9 7.86 2.01 9.95
N TYR A 10 8.20 1.19 8.95
CA TYR A 10 7.22 0.37 8.23
C TYR A 10 6.60 -0.71 9.12
N PHE A 11 7.40 -1.34 9.99
CA PHE A 11 6.88 -2.34 10.93
C PHE A 11 5.96 -1.71 11.98
N GLU A 12 6.30 -0.51 12.48
CA GLU A 12 5.46 0.25 13.39
C GLU A 12 4.14 0.67 12.73
N ALA A 13 4.20 1.19 11.49
CA ALA A 13 3.02 1.52 10.71
C ALA A 13 2.09 0.32 10.49
N VAL A 14 2.65 -0.84 10.11
CA VAL A 14 1.87 -2.08 9.93
C VAL A 14 1.19 -2.51 11.24
N LYS A 15 1.86 -2.35 12.39
CA LYS A 15 1.27 -2.66 13.70
C LYS A 15 0.07 -1.77 14.00
N ILE A 16 0.22 -0.45 13.86
CA ILE A 16 -0.85 0.54 14.08
C ILE A 16 -2.04 0.22 13.17
N LEU A 17 -1.79 0.07 11.88
CA LEU A 17 -2.86 -0.18 10.92
C LEU A 17 -3.59 -1.49 11.22
N LYS A 18 -2.87 -2.54 11.61
CA LYS A 18 -3.47 -3.83 11.97
C LYS A 18 -4.40 -3.74 13.19
N GLU A 19 -4.00 -3.01 14.22
CA GLU A 19 -4.81 -2.79 15.43
C GLU A 19 -6.11 -2.05 15.10
N VAL A 20 -6.06 -1.03 14.25
CA VAL A 20 -7.25 -0.26 13.83
C VAL A 20 -8.14 -1.06 12.88
N CYS A 21 -7.59 -1.92 12.03
CA CYS A 21 -8.39 -2.73 11.09
C CYS A 21 -9.14 -3.88 11.76
N GLN A 22 -8.63 -4.39 12.88
CA GLN A 22 -9.16 -5.60 13.53
C GLN A 22 -10.65 -5.48 13.92
N PRO A 23 -11.14 -4.40 14.56
CA PRO A 23 -12.56 -4.22 14.87
C PRO A 23 -13.48 -4.19 13.65
N HIS A 24 -12.96 -3.78 12.49
CA HIS A 24 -13.72 -3.72 11.23
C HIS A 24 -13.70 -5.04 10.45
N GLY A 25 -12.96 -6.04 10.92
CA GLY A 25 -12.74 -7.30 10.19
C GLY A 25 -12.01 -7.11 8.87
N LEU A 26 -11.28 -6.00 8.70
CA LEU A 26 -10.56 -5.68 7.46
C LEU A 26 -9.17 -6.31 7.47
N THR A 27 -8.77 -6.88 6.33
CA THR A 27 -7.39 -7.33 6.12
C THR A 27 -6.55 -6.15 5.61
N LEU A 28 -5.23 -6.18 5.85
CA LEU A 28 -4.34 -5.14 5.33
C LEU A 28 -4.29 -5.11 3.79
N ILE A 29 -4.52 -6.24 3.13
CA ILE A 29 -4.61 -6.33 1.66
C ILE A 29 -5.85 -5.58 1.18
N GLN A 30 -7.01 -5.82 1.81
CA GLN A 30 -8.25 -5.10 1.51
C GLN A 30 -8.03 -3.59 1.69
N VAL A 31 -7.40 -3.20 2.79
CA VAL A 31 -7.18 -1.78 3.12
C VAL A 31 -6.28 -1.10 2.10
N ALA A 32 -5.21 -1.77 1.66
CA ALA A 32 -4.33 -1.24 0.63
C ALA A 32 -5.06 -1.03 -0.70
N PHE A 33 -5.89 -1.98 -1.13
CA PHE A 33 -6.66 -1.86 -2.37
C PHE A 33 -7.80 -0.83 -2.29
N ASP A 34 -8.52 -0.79 -1.17
CA ASP A 34 -9.56 0.22 -0.91
C ASP A 34 -8.95 1.63 -0.89
N TRP A 35 -7.78 1.79 -0.28
CA TRP A 35 -7.06 3.06 -0.32
C TRP A 35 -6.67 3.47 -1.74
N LEU A 36 -6.13 2.54 -2.54
CA LEU A 36 -5.77 2.82 -3.93
C LEU A 36 -6.99 3.21 -4.77
N GLN A 37 -8.15 2.59 -4.57
CA GLN A 37 -9.34 2.86 -5.38
C GLN A 37 -10.10 4.13 -4.98
N PHE A 38 -10.20 4.43 -3.68
CA PHE A 38 -11.09 5.50 -3.20
C PHE A 38 -10.36 6.73 -2.65
N HIS A 39 -9.11 6.57 -2.23
CA HIS A 39 -8.39 7.61 -1.46
C HIS A 39 -7.07 8.05 -2.12
N SER A 40 -6.66 7.40 -3.21
CA SER A 40 -5.49 7.79 -3.97
C SER A 40 -5.79 8.91 -4.99
N LYS A 41 -4.76 9.35 -5.71
CA LYS A 41 -4.91 10.29 -6.83
C LYS A 41 -5.20 9.62 -8.18
N LEU A 42 -5.39 8.30 -8.22
CA LEU A 42 -5.69 7.56 -9.44
C LEU A 42 -7.09 7.91 -9.96
N GLN A 43 -7.22 8.04 -11.29
CA GLN A 43 -8.47 8.37 -11.96
C GLN A 43 -8.68 7.46 -13.16
N ALA A 44 -9.69 6.59 -13.11
CA ALA A 44 -10.03 5.70 -14.22
C ALA A 44 -10.34 6.47 -15.53
N ALA A 45 -10.91 7.67 -15.43
CA ALA A 45 -11.18 8.54 -16.57
C ALA A 45 -9.92 8.99 -17.33
N ARG A 46 -8.74 8.95 -16.68
CA ARG A 46 -7.43 9.22 -17.32
C ARG A 46 -6.77 7.95 -17.86
N GLY A 47 -7.40 6.79 -17.68
CA GLY A 47 -6.81 5.48 -17.98
C GLY A 47 -5.86 4.96 -16.89
N ASP A 48 -5.88 5.54 -15.69
CA ASP A 48 -5.07 5.05 -14.57
C ASP A 48 -5.53 3.65 -14.13
N GLY A 49 -4.59 2.79 -13.74
CA GLY A 49 -4.87 1.43 -13.28
C GLY A 49 -3.86 0.92 -12.25
N VAL A 50 -4.22 -0.17 -11.57
CA VAL A 50 -3.38 -0.83 -10.57
C VAL A 50 -2.82 -2.13 -11.16
N ILE A 51 -1.50 -2.29 -11.11
CA ILE A 51 -0.84 -3.53 -11.53
C ILE A 51 -0.81 -4.49 -10.34
N LEU A 52 -1.38 -5.67 -10.52
CA LEU A 52 -1.39 -6.73 -9.51
C LEU A 52 -0.18 -7.64 -9.68
N GLY A 53 0.68 -7.66 -8.67
CA GLY A 53 1.78 -8.62 -8.57
C GLY A 53 1.37 -9.82 -7.72
N ALA A 54 1.54 -11.03 -8.24
CA ALA A 54 1.26 -12.26 -7.52
C ALA A 54 2.27 -13.35 -7.87
N SER A 55 2.58 -14.20 -6.88
CA SER A 55 3.48 -15.35 -7.02
C SER A 55 2.74 -16.69 -7.08
N SER A 56 1.41 -16.67 -6.96
CA SER A 56 0.54 -17.85 -7.02
C SER A 56 -0.86 -17.45 -7.51
N LEU A 57 -1.62 -18.43 -7.99
CA LEU A 57 -3.02 -18.20 -8.37
C LEU A 57 -3.89 -17.78 -7.18
N SER A 58 -3.64 -18.35 -6.00
CA SER A 58 -4.39 -17.99 -4.79
C SER A 58 -4.24 -16.52 -4.41
N HIS A 59 -3.05 -15.94 -4.59
CA HIS A 59 -2.82 -14.51 -4.36
C HIS A 59 -3.59 -13.63 -5.34
N ILE A 60 -3.69 -14.04 -6.61
CA ILE A 60 -4.49 -13.33 -7.62
C ILE A 60 -5.97 -13.37 -7.23
N THR A 61 -6.50 -14.56 -6.91
CA THR A 61 -7.91 -14.71 -6.51
C THR A 61 -8.26 -13.81 -5.33
N GLN A 62 -7.45 -13.82 -4.27
CA GLN A 62 -7.66 -12.96 -3.10
C GLN A 62 -7.61 -11.47 -3.45
N SER A 63 -6.67 -11.06 -4.30
CA SER A 63 -6.56 -9.65 -4.72
C SER A 63 -7.77 -9.20 -5.54
N LEU A 64 -8.25 -10.06 -6.45
CA LEU A 64 -9.43 -9.78 -7.27
C LEU A 64 -10.70 -9.72 -6.42
N ASP A 65 -10.86 -10.63 -5.46
CA ASP A 65 -12.01 -10.62 -4.56
C ASP A 65 -12.00 -9.37 -3.66
N ALA A 66 -10.82 -8.93 -3.22
CA ALA A 66 -10.68 -7.69 -2.47
C ALA A 66 -11.09 -6.46 -3.31
N LEU A 67 -10.63 -6.39 -4.56
CA LEU A 67 -10.98 -5.30 -5.48
C LEU A 67 -12.49 -5.29 -5.81
N LYS A 68 -13.09 -6.45 -6.07
CA LYS A 68 -14.54 -6.55 -6.39
C LYS A 68 -15.44 -6.09 -5.25
N ASN A 69 -15.05 -6.40 -4.02
CA ASN A 69 -15.80 -6.05 -2.81
C ASN A 69 -15.35 -4.74 -2.18
N SER A 70 -14.57 -3.96 -2.92
CA SER A 70 -13.95 -2.75 -2.42
C SER A 70 -14.96 -1.67 -2.08
N LYS A 71 -14.67 -0.92 -1.03
CA LYS A 71 -15.50 0.17 -0.52
C LYS A 71 -14.63 1.25 0.11
N PRO A 72 -15.12 2.50 0.22
CA PRO A 72 -14.41 3.52 0.97
C PRO A 72 -14.11 3.05 2.40
N LEU A 73 -12.85 3.22 2.82
CA LEU A 73 -12.41 2.89 4.17
C LEU A 73 -13.22 3.63 5.25
N PRO A 74 -13.47 2.98 6.41
CA PRO A 74 -13.94 3.66 7.61
C PRO A 74 -13.02 4.83 7.99
N HIS A 75 -13.58 5.87 8.60
CA HIS A 75 -12.86 7.12 8.88
C HIS A 75 -11.61 6.91 9.76
N ASP A 76 -11.71 6.07 10.78
CA ASP A 76 -10.61 5.72 11.68
C ASP A 76 -9.50 4.94 10.97
N VAL A 77 -9.86 4.00 10.09
CA VAL A 77 -8.90 3.24 9.27
C VAL A 77 -8.19 4.17 8.28
N LEU A 78 -8.91 5.08 7.62
CA LEU A 78 -8.31 6.07 6.72
C LEU A 78 -7.33 6.98 7.46
N LYS A 79 -7.75 7.51 8.62
CA LYS A 79 -6.88 8.35 9.47
C LYS A 79 -5.63 7.60 9.93
N ALA A 80 -5.76 6.32 10.26
CA ALA A 80 -4.61 5.48 10.60
C ALA A 80 -3.67 5.28 9.40
N ALA A 81 -4.19 5.11 8.19
CA ALA A 81 -3.39 5.02 6.97
C ALA A 81 -2.62 6.33 6.69
N GLU A 82 -3.26 7.49 6.88
CA GLU A 82 -2.61 8.80 6.77
C GLU A 82 -1.51 8.97 7.82
N GLN A 83 -1.75 8.59 9.07
CA GLN A 83 -0.73 8.58 10.12
C GLN A 83 0.44 7.66 9.77
N CYS A 84 0.18 6.49 9.17
CA CYS A 84 1.22 5.58 8.71
C CYS A 84 2.08 6.21 7.60
N TRP A 85 1.48 7.02 6.73
CA TRP A 85 2.23 7.79 5.73
C TRP A 85 3.16 8.79 6.40
N GLU A 86 2.68 9.60 7.35
CA GLU A 86 3.51 10.56 8.08
C GLU A 86 4.72 9.88 8.75
N LEU A 87 4.54 8.69 9.31
CA LEU A 87 5.63 7.91 9.91
C LEU A 87 6.65 7.37 8.90
N THR A 88 6.23 7.10 7.66
CA THR A 88 7.03 6.33 6.69
C THR A 88 7.54 7.15 5.51
N HIS A 89 7.00 8.36 5.28
CA HIS A 89 7.27 9.14 4.07
C HIS A 89 8.75 9.53 3.91
N GLU A 90 9.45 9.90 4.99
CA GLU A 90 10.90 10.18 4.94
C GLU A 90 11.72 8.95 4.56
N SER A 91 11.21 7.77 4.92
CA SER A 91 11.81 6.48 4.61
C SER A 91 11.39 5.93 3.24
N ALA A 92 10.48 6.60 2.53
CA ALA A 92 10.01 6.13 1.23
C ALA A 92 11.15 6.14 0.20
N PRO A 93 11.38 5.02 -0.51
CA PRO A 93 12.39 5.01 -1.56
C PRO A 93 11.97 5.96 -2.69
N SER A 94 12.95 6.63 -3.31
CA SER A 94 12.72 7.40 -4.53
C SER A 94 12.03 6.52 -5.59
N TYR A 95 10.98 7.07 -6.22
CA TYR A 95 10.24 6.37 -7.26
C TYR A 95 11.09 6.19 -8.53
N PHE A 96 11.97 7.16 -8.82
CA PHE A 96 12.92 7.12 -9.92
C PHE A 96 14.30 6.70 -9.43
N ARG A 97 15.12 6.16 -10.33
CA ARG A 97 16.54 5.94 -10.11
C ARG A 97 17.33 6.79 -11.07
N THR A 98 18.40 7.43 -10.61
CA THR A 98 19.34 8.13 -11.50
C THR A 98 20.28 7.14 -12.17
N LYS A 99 20.92 7.55 -13.27
CA LYS A 99 21.87 6.71 -14.01
C LYS A 99 23.02 6.22 -13.12
N ASP A 100 23.51 7.07 -12.22
CA ASP A 100 24.59 6.74 -11.29
C ASP A 100 24.16 5.70 -10.24
N GLN A 101 22.89 5.73 -9.82
CA GLN A 101 22.30 4.70 -8.95
C GLN A 101 22.09 3.36 -9.66
N MET A 102 21.94 3.35 -10.98
CA MET A 102 21.76 2.12 -11.77
C MET A 102 23.08 1.44 -12.13
N MET A 103 24.13 2.22 -12.39
CA MET A 103 25.43 1.74 -12.88
C MET A 103 26.35 1.24 -11.75
N GLY A 104 25.95 1.41 -10.49
CA GLY A 104 26.85 1.29 -9.34
C GLY A 104 27.80 2.49 -9.26
N ALA A 105 28.12 2.94 -8.06
CA ALA A 105 29.20 3.92 -7.89
C ALA A 105 30.47 3.34 -8.54
N ARG A 106 31.08 4.10 -9.45
CA ARG A 106 32.40 3.74 -10.02
C ARG A 106 33.45 3.68 -8.93
#